data_AF-A0A2D5YLE3-F1
#
_entry.id   AF-A0A2D5YLE3-F1
#
_cell.length_a   1.000
_cell.length_b   1.000
_cell.length_c   1.000
_cell.angle_alpha   90.00
_cell.angle_beta   90.00
_cell.angle_gamma   90.00
#
_symmetry.space_group_name_H-M   'P 1'
#
loop_
_entity.id
_entity.type
_entity.pdbx_description
1 polymer ?
#
loop_
_entity_poly.entity_id
_entity_poly.type
_entity_poly.pdbx_seq_one_letter_code
_entity_poly.pdbx_strand_id
1 'polypeptide(L)'
;MSITDKLNPVEFSDGSNQDLTTILKGEISAKEAYDQVMSQVDDSPEIERLKSMKKDHEEAVEFWKKQSRVKGNVPTSSSSIWGTIVKSFVGTSKILGDEKALEALKRGEEHGLSIYKDMLKSDLISDLQKVEITNRFIPNQKKHIESVNALIKLQ
;
A
#
# COMPACT_ATOMS: atom_id res chain seq x y z
N MET A 1 -48.89 23.02 23.66
CA MET A 1 -48.76 22.72 22.22
C MET A 1 -47.28 22.86 21.89
N SER A 2 -46.59 21.74 21.70
CA SER A 2 -45.13 21.65 21.63
C SER A 2 -44.67 21.79 20.18
N ILE A 3 -43.72 22.68 19.91
CA ILE A 3 -42.94 22.68 18.67
C ILE A 3 -41.48 22.91 19.06
N THR A 4 -40.86 21.86 19.58
CA THR A 4 -39.40 21.72 19.57
C THR A 4 -39.10 20.69 18.48
N ASP A 5 -38.92 21.18 17.26
CA ASP A 5 -38.34 20.37 16.19
C ASP A 5 -36.94 19.95 16.64
N LYS A 6 -36.81 18.65 16.90
CA LYS A 6 -35.53 17.99 17.10
C LYS A 6 -34.80 18.05 15.76
N LEU A 7 -33.97 19.07 15.57
CA LEU A 7 -32.87 18.99 14.63
C LEU A 7 -31.92 17.92 15.16
N ASN A 8 -32.10 16.68 14.70
CA ASN A 8 -31.08 15.66 14.81
C ASN A 8 -29.79 16.23 14.19
N PRO A 9 -28.62 16.10 14.85
CA PRO A 9 -27.38 16.39 14.18
C PRO A 9 -27.29 15.49 12.95
N VAL A 10 -27.19 16.10 11.77
CA VAL A 10 -26.80 15.40 10.55
C VAL A 10 -25.43 14.79 10.86
N GLU A 11 -25.38 13.48 11.03
CA GLU A 11 -24.12 12.76 11.04
C GLU A 11 -23.51 12.92 9.65
N PHE A 12 -22.62 13.89 9.49
CA PHE A 12 -21.72 13.94 8.35
C PHE A 12 -20.78 12.74 8.50
N SER A 13 -21.14 11.58 7.94
CA SER A 13 -20.10 10.68 7.46
C SER A 13 -19.27 11.53 6.53
N ASP A 14 -17.97 11.67 6.75
CA ASP A 14 -17.08 12.59 6.03
C ASP A 14 -16.94 12.28 4.51
N GLY A 15 -17.85 11.48 3.95
CA GLY A 15 -17.89 10.98 2.59
C GLY A 15 -16.77 10.01 2.30
N SER A 16 -15.74 9.93 3.14
CA SER A 16 -14.48 9.30 2.81
C SER A 16 -14.63 7.79 2.70
N ASN A 17 -14.21 7.28 1.55
CA ASN A 17 -14.11 5.84 1.36
C ASN A 17 -12.86 5.35 2.12
N GLN A 18 -13.10 4.75 3.29
CA GLN A 18 -12.04 4.27 4.18
C GLN A 18 -11.19 3.18 3.51
N ASP A 19 -11.76 2.36 2.62
CA ASP A 19 -11.00 1.36 1.87
C ASP A 19 -10.02 2.01 0.89
N LEU A 20 -10.49 3.02 0.14
CA LEU A 20 -9.63 3.78 -0.78
C LEU A 20 -8.53 4.55 -0.04
N THR A 21 -8.85 5.09 1.14
CA THR A 21 -7.87 5.77 1.99
C THR A 21 -6.82 4.80 2.53
N THR A 22 -7.27 3.63 2.99
CA THR A 22 -6.39 2.57 3.53
C THR A 22 -5.45 2.05 2.46
N ILE A 23 -5.97 1.68 1.29
CA ILE A 23 -5.12 1.13 0.23
C ILE A 23 -4.16 2.18 -0.33
N LEU A 24 -4.61 3.41 -0.57
CA LEU A 24 -3.73 4.45 -1.09
C LEU A 24 -2.57 4.74 -0.13
N LYS A 25 -2.84 4.77 1.18
CA LYS A 25 -1.79 4.92 2.18
C LYS A 25 -0.83 3.73 2.18
N GLY A 26 -1.36 2.51 2.05
CA GLY A 26 -0.56 1.28 1.95
C GLY A 26 0.38 1.26 0.76
N GLU A 27 -0.11 1.64 -0.42
CA GLU A 27 0.68 1.69 -1.66
C GLU A 27 1.80 2.75 -1.60
N ILE A 28 1.52 3.91 -1.01
CA ILE A 28 2.53 4.97 -0.82
C ILE A 28 3.69 4.48 0.06
N SER A 29 3.37 3.82 1.16
CA SER A 29 4.40 3.28 2.07
C SER A 29 5.11 2.04 1.55
N ALA A 30 4.45 1.21 0.72
CA ALA A 30 5.13 0.13 0.03
C ALA A 30 6.26 0.72 -0.82
N LYS A 31 5.96 1.76 -1.63
CA LYS A 31 6.97 2.49 -2.39
C LYS A 31 8.09 3.05 -1.49
N GLU A 32 7.75 3.70 -0.36
CA GLU A 32 8.76 4.23 0.57
C GLU A 32 9.64 3.13 1.18
N ALA A 33 9.06 1.97 1.50
CA ALA A 33 9.81 0.82 2.00
C ALA A 33 10.78 0.27 0.94
N TYR A 34 10.32 0.16 -0.32
CA TYR A 34 11.21 -0.20 -1.44
C TYR A 34 12.33 0.81 -1.64
N ASP A 35 12.04 2.12 -1.58
CA ASP A 35 13.06 3.17 -1.67
C ASP A 35 14.11 3.03 -0.57
N GLN A 36 13.69 2.75 0.67
CA GLN A 36 14.59 2.54 1.79
C GLN A 36 15.48 1.31 1.57
N VAL A 37 14.91 0.17 1.20
CA VAL A 37 15.69 -1.07 0.95
C VAL A 37 16.64 -0.88 -0.23
N MET A 38 16.19 -0.29 -1.33
CA MET A 38 17.03 -0.04 -2.52
C MET A 38 18.18 0.92 -2.24
N SER A 39 18.03 1.89 -1.32
CA SER A 39 19.12 2.81 -0.95
C SER A 39 20.31 2.14 -0.26
N GLN A 40 20.14 0.89 0.19
CA GLN A 40 21.15 0.10 0.89
C GLN A 40 21.77 -1.01 0.02
N VAL A 41 21.33 -1.14 -1.24
CA VAL A 41 21.74 -2.22 -2.15
C VAL A 41 22.62 -1.64 -3.26
N ASP A 42 23.78 -2.26 -3.48
CA ASP A 42 24.66 -1.94 -4.60
C ASP A 42 24.02 -2.32 -5.95
N ASP A 43 24.44 -1.66 -7.03
CA ASP A 43 23.90 -1.92 -8.38
C ASP A 43 24.13 -3.39 -8.78
N SER A 44 23.04 -4.14 -8.85
CA SER A 44 23.03 -5.60 -8.99
C SER A 44 21.77 -6.03 -9.76
N PRO A 45 21.77 -7.15 -10.49
CA PRO A 45 20.57 -7.65 -11.16
C PRO A 45 19.34 -7.79 -10.24
N GLU A 46 19.58 -8.04 -8.95
CA GLU A 46 18.57 -8.11 -7.90
C GLU A 46 17.86 -6.76 -7.66
N ILE A 47 18.57 -5.64 -7.80
CA ILE A 47 17.98 -4.30 -7.63
C ILE A 47 16.94 -4.00 -8.71
N GLU A 48 17.09 -4.55 -9.92
CA GLU A 48 16.12 -4.40 -11.00
C GLU A 48 14.78 -5.08 -10.65
N ARG A 49 14.82 -6.17 -9.88
CA ARG A 49 13.60 -6.82 -9.37
C ARG A 49 12.88 -5.91 -8.38
N LEU A 50 13.62 -5.30 -7.45
CA LEU A 50 13.07 -4.32 -6.49
C LEU A 50 12.49 -3.08 -7.20
N LYS A 51 13.21 -2.55 -8.20
CA LYS A 51 12.73 -1.43 -9.03
C LYS A 51 11.43 -1.75 -9.75
N SER A 52 11.30 -2.96 -10.31
CA SER A 52 10.06 -3.40 -10.97
C SER A 52 8.89 -3.44 -9.99
N MET A 53 9.08 -4.01 -8.79
CA MET A 53 8.00 -4.11 -7.79
C MET A 53 7.61 -2.73 -7.26
N LYS A 54 8.58 -1.85 -7.01
CA LYS A 54 8.33 -0.45 -6.67
C LYS A 54 7.49 0.25 -7.75
N LYS A 55 7.80 0.04 -9.02
CA LYS A 55 7.05 0.63 -10.14
C LYS A 55 5.60 0.13 -10.16
N ASP A 56 5.36 -1.14 -9.88
CA ASP A 56 4.00 -1.69 -9.76
C ASP A 56 3.20 -0.96 -8.67
N HIS A 57 3.81 -0.65 -7.51
CA HIS A 57 3.19 0.17 -6.47
C HIS A 57 2.97 1.63 -6.89
N GLU A 58 3.92 2.25 -7.60
CA GLU A 58 3.73 3.61 -8.13
C GLU A 58 2.53 3.70 -9.07
N GLU A 59 2.36 2.71 -9.95
CA GLU A 59 1.22 2.65 -10.84
C GLU A 59 -0.10 2.38 -10.09
N ALA A 60 -0.07 1.59 -9.00
CA ALA A 60 -1.21 1.40 -8.11
C ALA A 60 -1.59 2.70 -7.38
N VAL A 61 -0.62 3.45 -6.86
CA VAL A 61 -0.84 4.78 -6.26
C VAL A 61 -1.56 5.70 -7.24
N GLU A 62 -1.08 5.79 -8.48
CA GLU A 62 -1.70 6.66 -9.48
C GLU A 62 -3.11 6.22 -9.85
N PHE A 63 -3.36 4.90 -9.95
CA PHE A 63 -4.70 4.37 -10.10
C PHE A 63 -5.62 4.78 -8.95
N TRP A 64 -5.23 4.51 -7.70
CA TRP A 64 -6.07 4.76 -6.53
C TRP A 64 -6.29 6.26 -6.25
N LYS A 65 -5.30 7.12 -6.55
CA LYS A 65 -5.48 8.59 -6.56
C LYS A 65 -6.53 9.04 -7.57
N LYS A 66 -6.52 8.46 -8.77
CA LYS A 66 -7.53 8.79 -9.78
C LYS A 66 -8.91 8.34 -9.32
N GLN A 67 -9.00 7.12 -8.77
CA GLN A 67 -10.26 6.57 -8.26
C GLN A 67 -10.84 7.34 -7.08
N SER A 68 -10.01 7.85 -6.16
CA SER A 68 -10.48 8.65 -5.02
C SER A 68 -11.04 10.00 -5.45
N ARG A 69 -10.40 10.66 -6.43
CA ARG A 69 -10.88 11.94 -7.01
C ARG A 69 -12.22 11.79 -7.74
N VAL A 70 -12.43 10.68 -8.45
CA VAL A 70 -13.68 10.42 -9.19
C VAL A 70 -14.89 10.29 -8.25
N LYS A 71 -14.70 9.84 -7.00
CA LYS A 71 -15.78 9.75 -6.00
C LYS A 71 -16.01 11.04 -5.20
N GLY A 72 -15.33 12.15 -5.52
CA GLY A 72 -15.50 13.44 -4.82
C GLY A 72 -14.87 13.52 -3.43
N ASN A 73 -14.24 12.43 -2.96
CA ASN A 73 -13.58 12.37 -1.66
C ASN A 73 -12.07 12.36 -1.90
N VAL A 74 -11.46 13.54 -1.82
CA VAL A 74 -10.00 13.68 -1.82
C VAL A 74 -9.55 13.35 -0.38
N PRO A 75 -8.89 12.21 -0.12
CA PRO A 75 -8.24 12.02 1.16
C PRO A 75 -7.16 13.10 1.23
N THR A 76 -7.23 13.98 2.22
CA THR A 76 -6.13 14.91 2.49
C THR A 76 -4.88 14.07 2.67
N SER A 77 -3.89 14.30 1.80
CA SER A 77 -2.59 13.65 1.87
C SER A 77 -1.84 14.21 3.07
N SER A 78 -2.25 13.81 4.27
CA SER A 78 -1.42 13.88 5.46
C SER A 78 -0.82 12.50 5.65
N SER A 79 0.48 12.46 5.44
CA SER A 79 1.44 11.36 5.62
C SER A 79 1.55 10.87 7.08
N SER A 80 0.46 10.90 7.85
CA SER A 80 0.53 10.85 9.31
C SER A 80 0.31 9.47 9.93
N ILE A 81 0.11 8.41 9.15
CA ILE A 81 -0.14 7.04 9.70
C ILE A 81 1.12 6.16 9.71
N TRP A 82 2.20 6.54 9.02
CA TRP A 82 3.45 5.76 8.96
C TRP A 82 4.45 6.06 10.10
N GLY A 83 4.05 6.84 11.10
CA GLY A 83 4.90 7.33 12.19
C GLY A 83 5.52 6.26 13.10
N THR A 84 5.35 4.96 12.83
CA THR A 84 5.87 3.88 13.70
C THR A 84 6.68 2.80 12.99
N ILE A 85 6.91 2.89 11.67
CA ILE A 85 7.88 1.98 10.98
C ILE A 85 9.24 2.65 10.72
N VAL A 86 9.41 3.93 11.08
CA VAL A 86 10.73 4.59 11.03
C VAL A 86 11.39 4.55 12.40
N LYS A 87 11.89 3.38 12.83
CA LYS A 87 12.97 3.32 13.81
C LYS A 87 13.97 2.21 13.49
N SER A 88 15.15 2.67 13.09
CA SER A 88 16.46 2.00 13.09
C SER A 88 16.68 0.82 12.15
N PHE A 89 17.27 1.11 10.99
CA PHE A 89 18.33 0.27 10.42
C PHE A 89 19.48 1.19 9.94
N VAL A 90 20.27 1.67 10.90
CA VAL A 90 21.63 2.16 10.62
C VAL A 90 22.56 1.06 11.11
N GLY A 91 22.98 0.19 10.19
CA GLY A 91 23.90 -0.91 10.46
C GLY A 91 24.69 -1.20 9.19
N THR A 92 25.99 -0.92 9.23
CA THR A 92 26.93 -1.10 8.15
C THR A 92 27.05 -2.56 7.71
N SER A 93 26.60 -2.88 6.50
CA SER A 93 27.13 -4.00 5.73
C SER A 93 26.99 -3.71 4.24
N LYS A 94 28.12 -3.78 3.53
CA LYS A 94 28.11 -4.12 2.10
C LYS A 94 27.37 -5.44 1.93
N ILE A 95 26.91 -5.69 0.71
CA ILE A 95 26.26 -6.92 0.25
C ILE A 95 24.74 -6.84 0.45
N LEU A 96 23.97 -7.21 -0.58
CA LEU A 96 22.74 -7.98 -0.44
C LEU A 96 22.78 -8.74 0.91
N GLY A 97 22.06 -8.29 1.94
CA GLY A 97 22.46 -8.72 3.29
C GLY A 97 21.62 -8.31 4.50
N ASP A 98 20.52 -7.56 4.37
CA ASP A 98 19.57 -7.46 5.48
C ASP A 98 18.35 -8.34 5.17
N GLU A 99 18.50 -9.64 5.43
CA GLU A 99 17.41 -10.61 5.42
C GLU A 99 16.18 -10.05 6.16
N LYS A 100 16.39 -9.25 7.22
CA LYS A 100 15.28 -8.62 7.97
C LYS A 100 14.57 -7.54 7.15
N ALA A 101 15.28 -6.79 6.32
CA ALA A 101 14.69 -5.80 5.42
C ALA A 101 13.87 -6.47 4.31
N LEU A 102 14.38 -7.56 3.72
CA LEU A 102 13.61 -8.36 2.75
C LEU A 102 12.40 -9.05 3.41
N GLU A 103 12.55 -9.58 4.62
CA GLU A 103 11.45 -10.14 5.41
C GLU A 103 10.42 -9.06 5.80
N ALA A 104 10.85 -7.81 6.02
CA ALA A 104 9.94 -6.69 6.24
C ALA A 104 9.15 -6.35 4.97
N LEU A 105 9.80 -6.28 3.80
CA LEU A 105 9.11 -6.13 2.51
C LEU A 105 8.09 -7.24 2.31
N LYS A 106 8.48 -8.50 2.48
CA LYS A 106 7.59 -9.65 2.35
C LYS A 106 6.34 -9.54 3.23
N ARG A 107 6.50 -9.21 4.51
CA ARG A 107 5.36 -8.99 5.43
C ARG A 107 4.47 -7.84 4.95
N GLY A 108 5.07 -6.77 4.43
CA GLY A 108 4.34 -5.66 3.80
C GLY A 108 3.51 -6.13 2.61
N GLU A 109 4.08 -6.95 1.73
CA GLU A 109 3.38 -7.49 0.56
C GLU A 109 2.24 -8.45 0.93
N GLU A 110 2.47 -9.33 1.91
CA GLU A 110 1.45 -10.22 2.47
C GLU A 110 0.30 -9.42 3.09
N HIS A 111 0.62 -8.34 3.80
CA HIS A 111 -0.37 -7.44 4.36
C HIS A 111 -1.18 -6.72 3.26
N GLY A 112 -0.51 -6.14 2.26
CA GLY A 112 -1.16 -5.53 1.10
C GLY A 112 -2.07 -6.50 0.34
N LEU A 113 -1.62 -7.75 0.16
CA LEU A 113 -2.44 -8.82 -0.42
C LEU A 113 -3.70 -9.09 0.42
N SER A 114 -3.60 -9.06 1.75
CA SER A 114 -4.76 -9.22 2.63
C SER A 114 -5.74 -8.06 2.45
N ILE A 115 -5.25 -6.81 2.46
CA ILE A 115 -6.09 -5.62 2.26
C ILE A 115 -6.84 -5.72 0.93
N TYR A 116 -6.17 -6.06 -0.17
CA TYR A 116 -6.83 -6.23 -1.45
C TYR A 116 -7.92 -7.30 -1.45
N LYS A 117 -7.68 -8.43 -0.79
CA LYS A 117 -8.69 -9.50 -0.64
C LYS A 117 -9.88 -9.06 0.20
N ASP A 118 -9.65 -8.25 1.22
CA ASP A 118 -10.72 -7.73 2.06
C ASP A 118 -11.54 -6.66 1.33
N MET A 119 -10.90 -5.80 0.54
CA MET A 119 -11.57 -4.83 -0.32
C MET A 119 -12.54 -5.49 -1.32
N LEU A 120 -12.23 -6.67 -1.86
CA LEU A 120 -13.14 -7.40 -2.76
C LEU A 120 -14.50 -7.73 -2.12
N LYS A 121 -14.55 -7.81 -0.78
CA LYS A 121 -15.77 -8.08 0.00
C LYS A 121 -16.53 -6.80 0.33
N SER A 122 -15.95 -5.63 0.06
CA SER A 122 -16.53 -4.34 0.39
C SER A 122 -17.55 -3.88 -0.65
N ASP A 123 -18.64 -3.29 -0.16
CA ASP A 123 -19.64 -2.59 -0.95
C ASP A 123 -19.25 -1.13 -1.23
N LEU A 124 -18.14 -0.66 -0.64
CA LEU A 124 -17.66 0.71 -0.84
C LEU A 124 -16.86 0.87 -2.14
N ILE A 125 -16.45 -0.22 -2.79
CA ILE A 125 -15.68 -0.19 -4.04
C ILE A 125 -16.52 -0.54 -5.26
N SER A 126 -16.18 0.04 -6.42
CA SER A 126 -16.89 -0.20 -7.68
C SER A 126 -16.47 -1.50 -8.37
N ASP A 127 -17.27 -1.97 -9.33
CA ASP A 127 -16.92 -3.15 -10.13
C ASP A 127 -15.61 -2.98 -10.90
N LEU A 128 -15.34 -1.78 -11.43
CA LEU A 128 -14.05 -1.46 -12.06
C LEU A 128 -12.89 -1.67 -11.09
N GLN A 129 -13.05 -1.23 -9.84
CA GLN A 129 -12.03 -1.41 -8.81
C GLN A 129 -11.85 -2.90 -8.46
N LYS A 130 -12.95 -3.66 -8.35
CA LYS A 130 -12.90 -5.12 -8.12
C LYS A 130 -12.18 -5.86 -9.26
N VAL A 131 -12.39 -5.45 -10.51
CA VAL A 131 -11.71 -6.00 -11.69
C VAL A 131 -10.20 -5.72 -11.64
N GLU A 132 -9.78 -4.49 -11.34
CA GLU A 132 -8.35 -4.14 -11.23
C GLU A 132 -7.67 -4.87 -10.06
N ILE A 133 -8.35 -4.98 -8.91
CA ILE A 133 -7.86 -5.77 -7.77
C ILE A 133 -7.63 -7.23 -8.17
N THR A 134 -8.58 -7.83 -8.87
CA THR A 134 -8.54 -9.25 -9.24
C THR A 134 -7.49 -9.54 -10.31
N ASN A 135 -7.43 -8.70 -11.34
CA ASN A 135 -6.65 -8.97 -12.54
C ASN A 135 -5.23 -8.40 -12.51
N ARG A 136 -4.96 -7.44 -11.62
CA ARG A 136 -3.67 -6.75 -11.56
C ARG A 136 -3.08 -6.75 -10.16
N PHE A 137 -3.75 -6.14 -9.18
CA PHE A 137 -3.11 -5.88 -7.89
C PHE A 137 -2.84 -7.16 -7.09
N ILE A 138 -3.80 -8.08 -6.97
CA ILE A 138 -3.58 -9.37 -6.30
C ILE A 138 -2.50 -10.20 -7.02
N PRO A 139 -2.52 -10.36 -8.36
CA PRO A 139 -1.43 -11.01 -9.08
C PRO A 139 -0.06 -10.39 -8.85
N ASN A 140 0.05 -9.06 -8.87
CA ASN A 140 1.29 -8.35 -8.59
C ASN A 140 1.79 -8.65 -7.17
N GLN A 141 0.96 -8.51 -6.14
CA GLN A 141 1.36 -8.83 -4.75
C GLN A 141 1.89 -10.26 -4.60
N LYS A 142 1.23 -11.25 -5.24
CA LYS A 142 1.70 -12.64 -5.22
C LYS A 142 3.09 -12.79 -5.87
N LYS A 143 3.27 -12.19 -7.04
CA LYS A 143 4.55 -12.17 -7.76
C LYS A 143 5.64 -11.47 -6.95
N HIS A 144 5.30 -10.40 -6.23
CA HIS A 144 6.23 -9.70 -5.35
C HIS A 144 6.66 -10.59 -4.18
N ILE A 145 5.71 -11.21 -3.47
CA ILE A 145 5.99 -12.15 -2.37
C ILE A 145 6.90 -13.29 -2.84
N GLU A 146 6.60 -13.90 -3.99
CA GLU A 146 7.43 -14.94 -4.59
C GLU A 146 8.84 -14.42 -4.92
N SER A 147 8.92 -13.20 -5.46
CA SER A 147 10.19 -12.59 -5.83
C SER A 147 11.07 -12.26 -4.62
N VAL A 148 10.50 -11.67 -3.59
CA VAL A 148 11.18 -11.35 -2.33
C VAL A 148 11.59 -12.64 -1.61
N ASN A 149 10.73 -13.66 -1.57
CA ASN A 149 11.11 -14.98 -1.03
C ASN A 149 12.31 -15.59 -1.77
N ALA A 150 12.39 -15.43 -3.09
CA ALA A 150 13.54 -15.89 -3.85
C ALA A 150 14.81 -15.08 -3.52
N LEU A 151 14.70 -13.76 -3.33
CA LEU A 151 15.83 -12.92 -2.89
C LEU A 151 16.34 -13.29 -1.50
N ILE A 152 15.44 -13.62 -0.57
CA ILE A 152 15.78 -14.09 0.79
C ILE A 152 16.57 -15.40 0.72
N LYS A 153 16.17 -16.34 -0.14
CA LYS A 153 16.86 -17.63 -0.31
C LYS A 153 18.24 -17.55 -0.96
N LEU A 154 18.59 -16.41 -1.54
CA LEU A 154 19.90 -16.15 -2.15
C LEU A 154 20.90 -15.53 -1.18
N GLN A 155 20.44 -15.13 0.02
CA GLN A 155 21.28 -14.71 1.14
C GLN A 155 21.95 -15.93 1.79
#